data_AF-A0A920QZJ4-F1
#
_entry.id   AF-A0A920QZJ4-F1
#
_cell.length_a   1.000
_cell.length_b   1.000
_cell.length_c   1.000
_cell.angle_alpha   90.00
_cell.angle_beta   90.00
_cell.angle_gamma   90.00
#
_symmetry.space_group_name_H-M   'P 1'
#
loop_
_entity.id
_entity.type
_entity.pdbx_description
1 polymer ?
#
loop_
_entity_poly.entity_id
_entity_poly.type
_entity_poly.pdbx_seq_one_letter_code
_entity_poly.pdbx_strand_id
1 'polypeptide(L)'
;MSTIEELILSSDKRGMSTLAKYLPSNYCEQAANLILQNPGTTIITTGFYIIKGKMPETDGPLGAIAIGNALNAIGNKTIYITDKYSQD
;
A
#
# COMPACT_ATOMS: atom_id res chain seq x y z
N MET A 1 -17.87 -2.26 16.82
CA MET A 1 -16.93 -3.00 15.94
C MET A 1 -15.92 -1.98 15.45
N SER A 2 -14.63 -2.31 15.46
CA SER A 2 -13.61 -1.42 14.91
C SER A 2 -13.70 -1.36 13.38
N THR A 3 -13.50 -0.19 12.79
CA THR A 3 -13.46 -0.02 11.32
C THR A 3 -12.13 -0.53 10.75
N ILE A 4 -12.04 -0.72 9.43
CA ILE A 4 -10.78 -1.12 8.77
C ILE A 4 -9.72 -0.03 9.01
N GLU A 5 -10.11 1.23 8.87
CA GLU A 5 -9.30 2.42 9.10
C GLU A 5 -8.72 2.45 10.53
N GLU A 6 -9.52 2.12 11.54
CA GLU A 6 -9.04 2.02 12.93
C GLU A 6 -8.07 0.85 13.13
N LEU A 7 -8.34 -0.30 12.49
CA LEU A 7 -7.51 -1.49 12.61
C LEU A 7 -6.12 -1.28 11.99
N ILE A 8 -6.02 -0.70 10.79
CA ILE A 8 -4.71 -0.48 10.13
C ILE A 8 -3.88 0.58 10.85
N LEU A 9 -4.51 1.49 11.61
CA LEU A 9 -3.84 2.52 12.40
C LEU A 9 -3.55 2.09 13.85
N SER A 10 -4.04 0.93 14.29
CA SER A 10 -3.93 0.46 15.68
C SER A 10 -2.50 0.33 16.21
N SER A 11 -1.52 0.19 15.31
CA SER A 11 -0.09 0.08 15.61
C SER A 11 0.74 1.18 14.95
N ASP A 12 0.16 2.36 14.74
CA ASP A 12 0.84 3.49 14.08
C ASP A 12 2.14 3.88 14.80
N LYS A 13 3.26 3.86 14.06
CA LYS A 13 4.59 4.31 14.50
C LYS A 13 5.15 5.46 13.65
N ARG A 14 4.37 5.91 12.66
CA ARG A 14 4.80 6.85 11.61
C ARG A 14 4.01 8.15 11.62
N GLY A 15 3.00 8.26 12.50
CA GLY A 15 2.14 9.43 12.62
C GLY A 15 0.99 9.44 11.62
N MET A 16 0.67 8.30 11.00
CA MET A 16 -0.44 8.17 10.06
C MET A 16 -1.79 8.48 10.73
N SER A 17 -1.95 8.15 12.01
CA SER A 17 -3.11 8.51 12.82
C SER A 17 -3.33 10.03 12.91
N THR A 18 -2.25 10.81 12.88
CA THR A 18 -2.34 12.29 12.89
C THR A 18 -2.86 12.82 11.56
N LEU A 19 -2.57 12.15 10.45
CA LEU A 19 -3.07 12.53 9.13
C LEU A 19 -4.50 12.04 8.89
N ALA A 20 -4.86 10.87 9.44
CA ALA A 20 -6.16 10.25 9.25
C ALA A 20 -7.35 11.13 9.64
N LYS A 21 -7.18 12.05 10.61
CA LYS A 21 -8.22 13.02 11.00
C LYS A 21 -8.62 14.02 9.90
N TYR A 22 -7.81 14.14 8.85
CA TYR A 22 -8.09 14.98 7.68
C TYR A 22 -8.65 14.19 6.49
N LEU A 23 -8.80 12.86 6.62
CA LEU A 23 -9.33 11.99 5.59
C LEU A 23 -10.82 11.69 5.86
N PRO A 24 -11.60 11.34 4.81
CA PRO A 24 -12.94 10.81 4.98
C PRO A 24 -12.95 9.56 5.86
N SER A 25 -14.02 9.30 6.61
CA SER A 25 -14.09 8.14 7.52
C SER A 25 -14.05 6.77 6.84
N ASN A 26 -14.18 6.72 5.51
CA ASN A 26 -14.17 5.50 4.70
C ASN A 26 -13.11 5.52 3.58
N TYR A 27 -11.95 6.12 3.84
CA TYR A 27 -10.90 6.28 2.82
C TYR A 27 -10.40 4.94 2.24
N CYS A 28 -10.44 3.83 2.99
CA CYS A 28 -10.08 2.52 2.46
C CYS A 28 -11.12 2.02 1.44
N GLU A 29 -12.41 2.20 1.75
CA GLU A 29 -13.51 1.85 0.83
C GLU A 29 -13.46 2.68 -0.45
N GLN A 30 -13.23 4.00 -0.34
CA GLN A 30 -13.11 4.88 -1.50
C GLN A 30 -11.95 4.45 -2.42
N ALA A 31 -10.80 4.10 -1.84
CA ALA A 31 -9.66 3.59 -2.61
C ALA A 31 -9.98 2.26 -3.30
N ALA A 32 -10.64 1.32 -2.60
CA ALA A 32 -11.06 0.05 -3.17
C ALA A 32 -12.05 0.23 -4.33
N ASN A 33 -13.05 1.12 -4.18
CA ASN A 33 -14.00 1.42 -5.23
C ASN A 33 -13.34 2.02 -6.48
N LEU A 34 -12.36 2.91 -6.30
CA LEU A 34 -11.58 3.46 -7.41
C LEU A 34 -10.86 2.35 -8.19
N ILE A 35 -10.25 1.39 -7.49
CA ILE A 35 -9.59 0.24 -8.11
C ILE A 35 -10.59 -0.62 -8.89
N LEU A 36 -11.73 -0.96 -8.28
CA LEU A 36 -12.75 -1.81 -8.91
C LEU A 36 -13.37 -1.18 -10.17
N GLN A 37 -13.44 0.15 -10.22
CA GLN A 37 -13.92 0.89 -11.40
C GLN A 37 -12.89 0.94 -12.55
N ASN A 38 -11.63 0.57 -12.29
CA ASN A 38 -10.54 0.65 -13.26
C ASN A 38 -9.83 -0.70 -13.43
N PRO A 39 -10.52 -1.75 -13.94
CA PRO A 39 -9.92 -3.05 -14.11
C PRO A 39 -8.86 -3.05 -15.22
N GLY A 40 -7.86 -3.91 -15.10
CA GLY A 40 -6.87 -4.16 -16.14
C GLY A 40 -5.48 -4.35 -15.59
N THR A 41 -4.50 -3.65 -16.18
CA THR A 41 -3.11 -3.72 -15.72
C THR A 41 -2.87 -2.66 -14.65
N THR A 42 -2.51 -3.10 -13.45
CA THR A 42 -2.13 -2.22 -12.33
C THR A 42 -0.62 -2.23 -12.15
N ILE A 43 -0.02 -1.04 -12.17
CA ILE A 43 1.38 -0.85 -11.80
C ILE A 43 1.45 -0.51 -10.31
N ILE A 44 2.18 -1.31 -9.55
CA ILE A 44 2.47 -1.05 -8.14
C ILE A 44 3.93 -0.64 -8.02
N THR A 45 4.16 0.58 -7.54
CA THR A 45 5.49 1.10 -7.25
C THR A 45 5.81 0.96 -5.76
N THR A 46 7.00 0.46 -5.43
CA THR A 46 7.50 0.42 -4.05
C THR A 46 9.02 0.62 -4.03
N GLY A 47 9.64 0.52 -2.86
CA GLY A 47 11.07 0.75 -2.67
C GLY A 47 11.36 2.13 -2.09
N PHE A 48 12.17 2.14 -1.04
CA PHE A 48 12.62 3.37 -0.38
C PHE A 48 14.06 3.18 0.09
N TYR A 49 15.01 3.82 -0.58
CA TYR A 49 16.43 3.66 -0.26
C TYR A 49 16.85 4.53 0.93
N ILE A 50 17.31 3.89 2.02
CA ILE A 50 17.80 4.60 3.20
C ILE A 50 19.28 4.92 3.03
N ILE A 51 19.61 6.18 2.73
CA ILE A 51 20.99 6.65 2.48
C ILE A 51 21.94 6.28 3.64
N LYS A 52 21.51 6.50 4.89
CA LYS A 52 22.34 6.24 6.07
C LYS A 52 22.65 4.74 6.26
N GLY A 53 21.68 3.89 5.94
CA GLY A 53 21.81 2.43 6.04
C GLY A 53 22.42 1.78 4.79
N LYS A 54 22.50 2.53 3.69
CA LYS A 54 22.87 2.03 2.35
C LYS A 54 22.07 0.79 1.93
N MET A 55 20.81 0.72 2.35
CA MET A 55 19.95 -0.45 2.20
C MET A 55 18.51 -0.02 1.94
N PRO A 56 17.68 -0.87 1.30
CA PRO A 56 16.26 -0.62 1.16
C PRO A 56 15.56 -0.62 2.52
N GLU A 57 14.54 0.21 2.66
CA GLU A 57 13.57 0.12 3.74
C GLU A 57 12.67 -1.11 3.54
N THR A 58 12.27 -1.75 4.64
CA THR A 58 11.39 -2.94 4.59
C THR A 58 9.91 -2.60 4.54
N ASP A 59 9.56 -1.34 4.80
CA ASP A 59 8.21 -0.80 4.72
C ASP A 59 7.87 -0.51 3.24
N GLY A 60 6.75 -1.05 2.76
CA GLY A 60 6.35 -0.98 1.35
C GLY A 60 6.29 -2.34 0.64
N PRO A 61 7.41 -3.07 0.44
CA PRO A 61 7.43 -4.26 -0.41
C PRO A 61 6.41 -5.34 -0.02
N LEU A 62 6.27 -5.64 1.27
CA LEU A 62 5.29 -6.62 1.75
C LEU A 62 3.84 -6.17 1.47
N GLY A 63 3.55 -4.88 1.63
CA GLY A 63 2.23 -4.30 1.31
C GLY A 63 1.95 -4.33 -0.19
N ALA A 64 2.95 -4.02 -1.02
CA ALA A 64 2.85 -4.10 -2.47
C ALA A 64 2.49 -5.53 -2.93
N ILE A 65 3.18 -6.54 -2.40
CA ILE A 65 2.88 -7.95 -2.70
C ILE A 65 1.45 -8.32 -2.25
N ALA A 66 1.05 -7.94 -1.03
CA ALA A 66 -0.28 -8.23 -0.53
C ALA A 66 -1.39 -7.62 -1.41
N ILE A 67 -1.24 -6.35 -1.81
CA ILE A 67 -2.18 -5.67 -2.70
C ILE A 67 -2.19 -6.34 -4.08
N GLY A 68 -1.03 -6.64 -4.67
CA GLY A 68 -0.98 -7.27 -5.98
C GLY A 68 -1.57 -8.69 -5.99
N ASN A 69 -1.40 -9.46 -4.91
CA ASN A 69 -2.09 -10.74 -4.76
C ASN A 69 -3.61 -10.59 -4.73
N ALA A 70 -4.12 -9.59 -4.00
CA ALA A 70 -5.56 -9.29 -3.97
C ALA A 70 -6.08 -8.87 -5.37
N LEU A 71 -5.34 -8.02 -6.08
CA LEU A 71 -5.67 -7.57 -7.44
C LEU A 71 -5.68 -8.72 -8.44
N ASN A 72 -4.66 -9.58 -8.42
CA ASN A 72 -4.60 -10.76 -9.27
C ASN A 72 -5.76 -11.72 -8.98
N ALA A 73 -6.14 -11.90 -7.71
CA ALA A 73 -7.26 -12.75 -7.31
C ALA A 73 -8.62 -12.27 -7.86
N ILE A 74 -8.76 -10.97 -8.12
CA ILE A 74 -9.98 -10.38 -8.73
C ILE A 74 -9.83 -10.14 -10.25
N GLY A 75 -8.81 -10.74 -10.89
CA GLY A 75 -8.65 -10.76 -12.35
C GLY A 75 -7.87 -9.59 -12.95
N ASN A 76 -7.24 -8.74 -12.13
CA ASN A 76 -6.31 -7.72 -12.64
C ASN A 76 -4.93 -8.33 -12.94
N LYS A 77 -4.13 -7.65 -13.77
CA LYS A 77 -2.72 -7.98 -13.99
C LYS A 77 -1.85 -7.02 -13.20
N THR A 78 -1.06 -7.50 -12.25
CA THR A 78 -0.11 -6.64 -11.53
C THR A 78 1.27 -6.60 -12.18
N ILE A 79 1.88 -5.42 -12.25
CA ILE A 79 3.29 -5.18 -12.60
C ILE A 79 3.94 -4.43 -11.43
N TYR A 80 5.06 -4.94 -10.94
CA TYR A 80 5.82 -4.28 -9.88
C TYR A 80 6.96 -3.46 -10.46
N ILE A 81 7.11 -2.23 -9.97
CA ILE A 81 8.25 -1.37 -10.28
C ILE A 81 8.90 -0.96 -8.96
N THR A 82 10.19 -1.19 -8.84
CA THR A 82 10.97 -0.88 -7.66
C THR A 82 12.35 -0.40 -8.08
N ASP A 83 13.04 0.30 -7.21
CA ASP A 83 14.43 0.67 -7.46
C ASP A 83 15.35 -0.56 -7.40
N LYS A 84 16.53 -0.47 -8.03
CA LYS A 84 17.48 -1.60 -8.12
C LYS A 84 17.99 -2.11 -6.77
N TYR A 85 17.82 -1.36 -5.69
CA TYR A 85 18.24 -1.74 -4.33
C TYR A 85 17.11 -2.42 -3.55
N SER A 86 15.88 -2.40 -4.06
CA SER A 86 14.67 -2.91 -3.42
C SER A 86 13.99 -4.03 -4.24
N GLN A 87 14.77 -4.72 -5.07
CA GLN A 87 14.28 -5.71 -6.05
C GLN A 87 14.31 -7.17 -5.56
N ASP A 88 15.10 -7.44 -4.50
CA ASP A 88 15.29 -8.77 -3.90
C ASP A 88 14.39 -8.92 -2.65
#